data_AF-A0A0F2SDB9-F1
#
_entry.id   AF-A0A0F2SDB9-F1
#
_cell.length_a   1.000
_cell.length_b   1.000
_cell.length_c   1.000
_cell.angle_alpha   90.00
_cell.angle_beta   90.00
_cell.angle_gamma   90.00
#
_symmetry.space_group_name_H-M   'P 1'
#
loop_
_entity.id
_entity.type
_entity.pdbx_description
1 polymer ?
#
loop_
_entity_poly.entity_id
_entity_poly.type
_entity_poly.pdbx_seq_one_letter_code
_entity_poly.pdbx_strand_id
1 'polypeptide(L)' 'TIGGTDSEINTSVQNAATSLDPANLVINITPNQALRLSGQGVTIQVSYPVQLVIPIISAVIPNPVVVSSSIVMRLE' A
#
# COMPACT_ATOMS: atom_id res chain seq x y z
N THR A 1 0.20 23.01 5.20
CA THR A 1 0.16 21.83 6.09
C THR A 1 1.19 20.87 5.57
N ILE A 2 2.35 20.77 6.22
CA ILE A 2 3.45 19.99 5.65
C ILE A 2 3.26 18.55 6.14
N GLY A 3 2.65 17.74 5.28
CA GLY A 3 2.19 16.39 5.60
C GLY A 3 0.78 16.11 5.11
N GLY A 4 0.66 15.18 4.15
CA GLY A 4 -0.64 14.68 3.72
C GLY A 4 -1.36 13.88 4.82
N THR A 5 -2.67 14.05 4.91
CA THR A 5 -3.58 13.24 5.71
C THR A 5 -3.66 11.80 5.18
N ASP A 6 -4.18 10.89 5.99
CA ASP A 6 -4.37 9.48 5.56
C ASP A 6 -5.32 9.38 4.39
N SER A 7 -6.31 10.28 4.33
CA SER A 7 -7.23 10.38 3.20
C SER A 7 -6.51 10.79 1.91
N GLU A 8 -5.61 11.78 1.98
CA GLU A 8 -4.81 12.21 0.82
C GLU A 8 -3.83 11.11 0.38
N ILE A 9 -3.22 10.40 1.32
CA ILE A 9 -2.34 9.25 1.02
C ILE A 9 -3.15 8.13 0.35
N ASN A 10 -4.31 7.76 0.91
CA ASN A 10 -5.16 6.73 0.32
C ASN A 10 -5.62 7.11 -1.10
N THR A 11 -6.02 8.36 -1.29
CA THR A 11 -6.40 8.89 -2.61
C THR A 11 -5.22 8.84 -3.58
N SER A 12 -4.02 9.22 -3.13
CA SER A 12 -2.81 9.19 -3.95
C SER A 12 -2.45 7.76 -4.37
N VAL A 13 -2.52 6.79 -3.46
CA VAL A 13 -2.27 5.38 -3.77
C VAL A 13 -3.32 4.85 -4.74
N GLN A 14 -4.60 5.14 -4.53
CA GLN A 14 -5.68 4.71 -5.43
C GLN A 14 -5.52 5.31 -6.84
N ASN A 15 -5.11 6.58 -6.94
CA ASN A 15 -4.83 7.24 -8.21
C ASN A 15 -3.59 6.67 -8.93
N ALA A 16 -2.62 6.15 -8.18
CA ALA A 16 -1.46 5.46 -8.76
C ALA A 16 -1.80 4.01 -9.18
N ALA A 17 -2.77 3.38 -8.53
CA ALA A 17 -3.16 1.99 -8.71
C ALA A 17 -4.51 1.83 -9.44
N THR A 18 -4.82 2.70 -10.41
CA THR A 18 -6.12 2.73 -11.12
C THR A 18 -6.46 1.45 -11.88
N SER A 19 -5.47 0.62 -12.19
CA SER A 19 -5.67 -0.69 -12.84
C SER A 19 -6.01 -1.82 -11.86
N LEU A 20 -5.90 -1.58 -10.56
CA LEU A 20 -6.19 -2.55 -9.51
C LEU A 20 -7.57 -2.31 -8.92
N ASP A 21 -8.21 -3.39 -8.45
CA ASP A 21 -9.47 -3.29 -7.71
C ASP A 21 -9.22 -2.69 -6.30
N PRO A 22 -9.76 -1.50 -5.98
CA PRO A 22 -9.55 -0.85 -4.70
C PRO A 22 -10.09 -1.66 -3.51
N ALA A 23 -11.05 -2.56 -3.72
CA ALA A 23 -11.57 -3.43 -2.65
C ALA A 23 -10.53 -4.47 -2.17
N ASN A 24 -9.54 -4.79 -3.01
CA ASN A 24 -8.47 -5.75 -2.72
C ASN A 24 -7.16 -5.08 -2.31
N LEU A 25 -7.10 -3.74 -2.33
CA LEU A 25 -5.91 -2.97 -2.04
C LEU A 25 -5.84 -2.64 -0.54
N VAL A 26 -4.82 -3.16 0.15
CA VAL A 26 -4.61 -2.91 1.57
C VAL A 26 -3.52 -1.85 1.74
N ILE A 27 -3.86 -0.71 2.35
CA ILE A 27 -2.94 0.38 2.64
C ILE A 27 -2.77 0.49 4.16
N ASN A 28 -1.55 0.31 4.63
CA ASN A 28 -1.17 0.49 6.03
C ASN A 28 -0.25 1.71 6.14
N ILE A 29 -0.59 2.65 7.02
CA ILE A 29 0.19 3.87 7.24
C ILE A 29 0.67 3.88 8.69
N THR A 30 1.97 4.07 8.91
CA THR A 30 2.57 4.07 10.25
C THR A 30 3.57 5.22 10.39
N PRO A 31 3.51 6.02 11.48
CA PRO A 31 2.55 5.94 12.58
C PRO A 31 1.17 6.47 12.19
N ASN A 32 0.16 6.15 13.02
CA ASN A 32 -1.20 6.69 12.91
C ASN A 32 -1.15 8.22 12.81
N GLN A 33 -2.05 8.82 12.04
CA GLN A 33 -2.04 10.25 11.75
C GLN A 33 -1.93 11.13 13.01
N ALA A 34 -2.64 10.79 14.09
CA ALA A 34 -2.63 11.53 15.35
C ALA A 34 -1.30 11.45 16.13
N LEU A 35 -0.44 10.48 15.81
CA LEU A 35 0.86 10.25 16.47
C LEU A 35 2.04 10.75 15.63
N ARG A 36 1.77 11.43 14.51
CA ARG A 36 2.82 11.92 13.62
C ARG A 36 3.48 13.17 14.19
N LEU A 37 4.81 13.21 14.14
CA LEU A 37 5.62 14.36 14.55
C LEU A 37 6.39 14.92 13.35
N SER A 38 6.51 16.24 13.25
CA SER A 38 7.35 16.88 12.23
C SER A 38 8.79 16.37 12.31
N GLY A 39 9.40 16.14 11.15
CA GLY A 39 10.71 15.51 11.01
C GLY A 39 10.70 13.97 11.07
N GLN A 40 9.59 13.33 11.44
CA GLN A 40 9.48 11.88 11.53
C GLN A 40 9.18 11.23 10.17
N GLY A 41 9.67 10.01 9.97
CA GLY A 41 9.29 9.17 8.84
C GLY A 41 7.88 8.59 8.99
N VAL A 42 7.07 8.70 7.94
CA VAL A 42 5.79 8.04 7.75
C VAL A 42 5.98 6.92 6.73
N THR A 43 5.79 5.69 7.16
CA THR A 43 5.86 4.49 6.32
C THR A 43 4.47 4.18 5.78
N ILE A 44 4.38 4.02 4.47
CA ILE A 44 3.18 3.55 3.77
C ILE A 44 3.53 2.20 3.19
N GLN A 45 2.71 1.20 3.50
CA GLN A 45 2.82 -0.14 2.95
C GLN A 45 1.53 -0.47 2.20
N VAL A 46 1.69 -0.88 0.94
CA VAL A 46 0.57 -1.24 0.06
C VAL A 46 0.71 -2.71 -0.27
N SER A 47 -0.36 -3.48 -0.10
CA SER A 47 -0.40 -4.92 -0.43
C SER A 47 -1.60 -5.23 -1.31
N TYR A 48 -1.41 -6.14 -2.26
CA TYR A 48 -2.45 -6.56 -3.20
C TYR A 48 -2.33 -8.05 -3.56
N PRO A 49 -3.42 -8.84 -3.45
CA PRO A 49 -3.43 -10.24 -3.87
C PRO A 49 -3.54 -10.36 -5.40
N VAL A 50 -2.56 -11.00 -6.04
CA VAL A 50 -2.54 -11.27 -7.47
C VAL A 50 -2.86 -12.73 -7.73
N GLN A 51 -3.87 -12.97 -8.58
CA GLN A 51 -4.19 -14.30 -9.08
C GLN A 51 -3.27 -14.64 -10.26
N LEU A 52 -2.46 -15.69 -10.13
CA LEU A 52 -1.63 -16.17 -11.22
C LEU A 52 -2.44 -17.10 -12.12
N VAL A 53 -2.64 -16.68 -13.38
CA VAL A 53 -3.22 -17.50 -14.44
C VAL A 53 -2.07 -18.07 -15.27
N ILE A 54 -1.42 -19.11 -14.74
CA ILE A 54 -0.31 -19.81 -15.43
C ILE A 54 -0.68 -21.26 -15.73
N PRO A 55 -0.30 -21.79 -16.91
CA PRO A 55 -0.45 -23.21 -17.19
C PRO A 55 0.56 -24.01 -16.35
N ILE A 56 0.06 -24.64 -15.27
CA ILE A 56 0.67 -25.78 -14.58
C ILE A 56 1.94 -25.49 -13.73
N ILE A 57 1.82 -24.65 -12.70
CA ILE A 57 2.71 -24.72 -11.50
C ILE A 57 1.95 -24.59 -10.18
N SER A 58 0.63 -24.88 -10.19
CA SER A 58 -0.28 -24.75 -9.05
C SER A 58 0.09 -25.60 -7.82
N ALA A 59 1.06 -26.51 -7.92
CA ALA A 59 1.53 -27.36 -6.82
C ALA A 59 2.67 -26.75 -5.99
N VAL A 60 3.36 -25.71 -6.49
CA VAL A 60 4.59 -25.18 -5.85
C VAL A 60 4.39 -23.77 -5.28
N ILE A 61 3.51 -22.97 -5.88
CA ILE A 61 3.31 -21.56 -5.49
C ILE A 61 1.87 -21.37 -5.00
N PRO A 62 1.66 -20.82 -3.78
CA PRO A 62 0.33 -20.49 -3.30
C PRO A 62 -0.30 -19.42 -4.20
N ASN A 63 -1.55 -19.66 -4.64
CA ASN A 63 -2.33 -18.74 -5.44
C ASN A 63 -3.60 -18.37 -4.65
N PRO A 64 -3.86 -17.08 -4.36
CA PRO A 64 -3.19 -15.87 -4.83
C PRO A 64 -1.85 -15.58 -4.14
N VAL A 65 -0.95 -14.90 -4.86
CA VAL A 65 0.31 -14.36 -4.31
C VAL A 65 0.07 -12.92 -3.90
N VAL A 66 0.42 -12.57 -2.65
CA VAL A 66 0.34 -11.18 -2.18
C VAL A 66 1.61 -10.44 -2.57
N VAL A 67 1.48 -9.41 -3.38
CA VAL A 67 2.57 -8.47 -3.70
C VAL A 67 2.47 -7.29 -2.76
N SER A 68 3.60 -6.85 -2.20
CA SER A 68 3.64 -5.67 -1.33
C SER A 68 4.76 -4.72 -1.72
N SER A 69 4.53 -3.44 -1.46
CA SER A 69 5.51 -2.37 -1.63
C SER A 69 5.46 -1.46 -0.40
N SER A 70 6.59 -0.86 -0.05
CA SER A 70 6.67 0.09 1.05
C SER A 70 7.49 1.31 0.66
N ILE A 71 7.00 2.48 1.05
CA ILE A 71 7.66 3.77 0.88
C ILE A 71 7.68 4.50 2.22
N VAL A 72 8.79 5.19 2.50
CA VAL A 72 8.93 6.04 3.67
C VAL A 72 9.02 7.49 3.21
N MET A 73 8.11 8.33 3.72
CA MET A 73 8.11 9.78 3.46
C MET A 73 8.50 10.52 4.73
N ARG A 74 9.21 11.65 4.61
CA ARG A 74 9.49 12.51 5.76
C ARG A 74 8.35 13.49 5.96
N LEU A 75 7.86 13.59 7.19
CA LEU A 75 6.94 14.66 7.60
C LEU A 75 7.74 15.93 7.88
N GLU A 76 7.24 17.08 7.44
CA GLU A 76 7.92 18.38 7.53
C GLU A 76 7.13 19.37 8.40
#